data_AF-A0A1G1DTB0-F1
#
_entry.id   AF-A0A1G1DTB0-F1
#
_cell.length_a   1.000
_cell.length_b   1.000
_cell.length_c   1.000
_cell.angle_alpha   90.00
_cell.angle_beta   90.00
_cell.angle_gamma   90.00
#
_symmetry.space_group_name_H-M   'P 1'
#
loop_
_entity.id
_entity.type
_entity.pdbx_description
1 polymer ?
#
loop_
_entity_poly.entity_id
_entity_poly.type
_entity_poly.pdbx_seq_one_letter_code
_entity_poly.pdbx_strand_id
1 'polypeptide(L)' 'MKGHIVKMEKGLGLQIPDEYAKYLNLHQGSLVDIKLDKAKDLIIISHISESEDIVKRYMPSAETMA' A
#
# COMPACT_ATOMS: atom_id res chain seq x y z
N MET A 1 14.50 12.97 -8.44
CA MET A 1 13.03 13.04 -8.26
C MET A 1 12.74 14.06 -7.15
N LYS A 2 11.76 14.95 -7.32
CA LYS A 2 11.34 15.86 -6.24
C LYS A 2 10.36 15.11 -5.35
N GLY A 3 10.64 15.03 -4.04
CA GLY A 3 9.70 14.50 -3.06
C GLY A 3 8.70 15.56 -2.62
N HIS A 4 7.49 15.14 -2.25
CA HIS A 4 6.51 16.01 -1.61
C HIS A 4 6.57 15.84 -0.09
N ILE A 5 6.60 16.96 0.63
CA ILE A 5 6.42 16.97 2.08
C ILE A 5 4.92 17.13 2.33
N VAL A 6 4.32 16.16 3.02
CA VAL A 6 2.91 16.17 3.39
C VAL A 6 2.78 16.22 4.91
N LYS A 7 1.74 16.90 5.39
CA LYS A 7 1.43 16.97 6.82
C LYS A 7 0.71 15.68 7.23
N MET A 8 1.18 15.06 8.31
CA MET A 8 0.47 13.94 8.93
C MET A 8 -0.53 14.47 9.96
N GLU A 9 -1.79 14.07 9.82
CA GLU A 9 -2.83 14.39 10.79
C GLU A 9 -3.07 13.20 11.73
N LYS A 10 -2.97 13.45 13.03
CA LYS A 10 -3.08 12.41 14.05
C LYS A 10 -4.47 11.77 13.98
N GLY A 11 -4.51 10.45 13.75
CA GLY A 11 -5.75 9.67 13.69
C GLY A 11 -6.45 9.68 12.32
N LEU A 12 -6.03 10.53 11.38
CA LEU A 12 -6.61 10.63 10.03
C LEU A 12 -5.72 10.02 8.95
N GLY A 13 -4.44 9.76 9.27
CA GLY A 13 -3.50 9.12 8.37
C GLY A 13 -2.66 10.11 7.56
N LEU A 14 -2.18 9.66 6.40
CA LEU A 14 -1.32 10.43 5.51
C LEU A 14 -2.04 10.62 4.17
N GLN A 15 -2.17 11.88 3.75
CA GLN A 15 -2.77 12.19 2.45
C GLN A 15 -1.72 12.01 1.35
N ILE A 16 -1.99 11.09 0.43
CA ILE A 16 -1.15 10.86 -0.75
C ILE A 16 -1.49 11.92 -1.80
N PRO A 17 -0.52 12.70 -2.30
CA PRO A 17 -0.73 13.64 -3.40
C PRO A 17 -1.35 12.97 -4.63
N ASP A 18 -2.30 13.67 -5.28
CA ASP A 18 -3.06 13.16 -6.42
C ASP A 18 -2.18 12.64 -7.57
N GLU A 19 -1.03 13.28 -7.81
CA GLU A 19 -0.07 12.85 -8.82
C GLU A 19 0.48 11.44 -8.56
N TYR A 20 0.77 11.11 -7.30
CA TYR A 20 1.27 9.80 -6.90
C TYR A 20 0.14 8.77 -6.84
N ALA A 21 -1.06 9.18 -6.40
CA ALA A 21 -2.23 8.32 -6.43
C ALA A 21 -2.55 7.91 -7.87
N LYS A 22 -2.54 8.85 -8.82
CA LYS A 22 -2.72 8.56 -10.26
C LYS A 22 -1.62 7.64 -10.80
N TYR A 23 -0.36 7.92 -10.45
CA TYR A 23 0.77 7.09 -10.89
C TYR A 23 0.66 5.64 -10.41
N LEU A 24 0.20 5.43 -9.17
CA LEU A 24 -0.01 4.10 -8.59
C LEU A 24 -1.39 3.50 -8.87
N ASN A 25 -2.25 4.21 -9.63
CA ASN A 25 -3.65 3.87 -9.88
C ASN A 25 -4.45 3.58 -8.59
N LEU A 26 -4.19 4.38 -7.54
CA LEU A 26 -4.87 4.29 -6.26
C LEU A 26 -6.17 5.08 -6.28
N HIS A 27 -7.25 4.42 -5.91
CA HIS A 27 -8.58 5.00 -5.67
C HIS A 27 -9.00 4.79 -4.22
N GLN A 28 -10.01 5.52 -3.76
CA GLN A 28 -10.57 5.29 -2.43
C GLN A 28 -11.05 3.84 -2.30
N GLY A 29 -10.59 3.14 -1.25
CA GLY A 29 -10.87 1.73 -1.03
C GLY A 29 -9.85 0.75 -1.63
N SER A 30 -8.84 1.23 -2.37
CA SER A 30 -7.77 0.37 -2.90
C SER A 30 -6.97 -0.25 -1.77
N LEU A 31 -6.63 -1.53 -1.91
CA LEU A 31 -5.74 -2.22 -0.99
C LEU A 31 -4.29 -1.91 -1.33
N VAL A 32 -3.50 -1.64 -0.29
CA VAL A 32 -2.08 -1.32 -0.40
C VAL A 32 -1.26 -2.18 0.54
N ASP A 33 -0.07 -2.56 0.09
CA ASP A 33 0.96 -3.18 0.92
C ASP A 33 1.84 -2.08 1.50
N ILE A 34 2.04 -2.10 2.83
CA ILE A 34 2.85 -1.13 3.55
C ILE A 34 4.02 -1.86 4.19
N LYS A 35 5.24 -1.47 3.81
CA LYS A 35 6.48 -2.06 4.33
C LYS A 35 7.41 -1.00 4.88
N LEU A 36 8.14 -1.36 5.93
CA LEU A 36 9.19 -0.53 6.51
C LEU A 36 10.56 -1.01 6.01
N ASP A 37 11.24 -0.19 5.23
CA ASP A 37 12.66 -0.38 4.89
C ASP A 37 13.50 0.32 5.96
N LYS A 38 13.92 -0.44 6.98
CA LYS A 38 14.74 0.06 8.10
C LYS A 38 16.12 0.53 7.68
N ALA A 39 16.66 0.02 6.57
CA ALA A 39 18.01 0.42 6.13
C ALA A 39 18.00 1.85 5.57
N LYS A 40 16.86 2.28 5.04
CA LYS A 40 16.67 3.61 4.46
C LYS A 40 15.78 4.52 5.31
N ASP A 41 15.22 4.01 6.40
CA ASP A 41 14.22 4.66 7.23
C ASP A 41 13.01 5.17 6.42
N LEU A 42 12.51 4.30 5.53
CA LEU A 42 11.42 4.63 4.60
C LEU A 42 10.21 3.71 4.80
N ILE A 43 9.03 4.29 4.65
CA ILE A 43 7.79 3.55 4.45
C ILE A 43 7.54 3.43 2.94
N ILE A 44 7.44 2.19 2.47
CA ILE A 44 7.15 1.85 1.08
C ILE A 44 5.68 1.46 0.97
N ILE A 45 4.94 2.15 0.11
CA ILE A 45 3.53 1.86 -0.19
C ILE A 45 3.47 1.29 -1.61
N SER A 46 2.83 0.15 -1.79
CA SER A 46 2.64 -0.50 -3.09
C SER A 46 1.18 -0.84 -3.30
N HIS A 47 0.64 -0.52 -4.47
CA HIS A 47 -0.72 -0.92 -4.83
C HIS A 47 -0.79 -2.44 -4.99
N ILE A 48 -1.82 -3.07 -4.42
CA ILE A 48 -2.09 -4.50 -4.58
C ILE A 48 -3.12 -4.66 -5.71
N SER A 49 -2.69 -5.09 -6.89
CA SER A 49 -3.62 -5.44 -7.97
C SER A 49 -4.28 -6.79 -7.69
N GLU A 50 -5.62 -6.82 -7.68
CA GLU A 50 -6.44 -7.93 -7.18
C GLU A 50 -6.35 -9.27 -7.95
N SER A 51 -5.53 -9.42 -8.99
CA SER A 51 -5.60 -10.62 -9.84
C SER A 51 -4.69 -11.79 -9.44
N GLU A 52 -3.58 -11.58 -8.73
CA GLU A 52 -2.69 -12.71 -8.34
C GLU A 52 -2.10 -12.61 -6.93
N ASP A 53 -1.86 -11.41 -6.40
CA ASP A 53 -1.10 -11.25 -5.15
C ASP A 53 -1.95 -11.45 -3.88
N ILE A 54 -3.26 -11.17 -3.93
CA ILE A 54 -4.16 -11.37 -2.77
C ILE A 54 -4.33 -12.85 -2.46
N VAL A 55 -4.59 -13.66 -3.49
CA VAL A 55 -4.78 -15.12 -3.36
C VAL A 55 -3.50 -15.77 -2.85
N LYS A 56 -2.34 -15.43 -3.42
CA LYS A 56 -1.05 -16.02 -3.03
C LYS A 56 -0.58 -15.61 -1.62
N ARG A 57 -0.81 -14.36 -1.19
CA ARG A 57 -0.32 -13.89 0.13
C ARG A 57 -1.28 -14.12 1.28
N TYR A 58 -2.59 -14.18 1.03
CA TYR A 58 -3.59 -14.22 2.10
C TYR A 58 -4.45 -15.49 2.13
N MET A 59 -4.27 -16.45 1.21
CA MET A 59 -4.89 -17.78 1.30
C MET A 59 -3.88 -18.93 1.53
N PRO A 60 -3.21 -19.05 2.68
CA PRO A 60 -2.50 -20.28 3.04
C PRO A 60 -3.39 -21.33 3.76
N SER A 61 -4.72 -21.29 3.64
CA SER A 61 -5.60 -22.18 4.45
C SER A 61 -6.94 -22.62 3.84
N ALA A 62 -7.14 -22.52 2.52
CA ALA A 62 -8.32 -23.14 1.89
C ALA A 62 -8.18 -24.69 1.76
N GLU A 63 -6.96 -25.23 1.82
CA GLU A 63 -6.71 -26.68 1.66
C GLU A 63 -6.60 -27.44 3.00
N THR A 64 -6.72 -26.78 4.16
CA THR A 64 -6.66 -27.46 5.48
C THR A 64 -8.03 -27.79 6.08
N MET A 65 -9.11 -27.62 5.31
CA MET A 65 -10.48 -28.00 5.70
C MET A 65 -11.15 -28.94 4.68
N ALA A 66 -10.38 -29.89 4.13
CA ALA A 66 -10.90 -31.06 3.43
C ALA A 66 -10.69 -32.32 4.26
#